data_AF-A0A7Y8SY73-F1
#
_entry.id   AF-A0A7Y8SY73-F1
#
_cell.length_a   1.000
_cell.length_b   1.000
_cell.length_c   1.000
_cell.angle_alpha   90.00
_cell.angle_beta   90.00
_cell.angle_gamma   90.00
#
_symmetry.space_group_name_H-M   'P 1'
#
loop_
_entity.id
_entity.type
_entity.pdbx_description
1 polymer ?
#
loop_
_entity_poly.entity_id
_entity_poly.type
_entity_poly.pdbx_seq_one_letter_code
_entity_poly.pdbx_strand_id
1 'polypeptide(L)'
;MKRRVLRFWTWLIVAIAGFTVLGDLASERLHNTDVLDAEVIAGILAALAGALAILFQRRIEFVQSLRSVWDLCLDAMAEIRVIYLRSSVSEEQYLEAYRKLSRAIDGMRSVYRNVGETPRHIGLYPFAMLHDIRVALENDYVAQIFGDAAKRSARMAEIEGQWPLFRVRYLAELETPEPDRYVIKNHQTDQRMRGMGGMAGLRSLWRK
;
A
#
# COMPACT_ATOMS: atom_id res chain seq x y z
N MET A 1 -3.66 -8.66 -7.99
CA MET A 1 -3.41 -9.84 -8.85
C MET A 1 -2.25 -10.65 -8.27
N LYS A 2 -2.51 -11.87 -7.77
CA LYS A 2 -1.48 -12.70 -7.10
C LYS A 2 -0.32 -12.98 -8.06
N ARG A 3 0.93 -12.94 -7.58
CA ARG A 3 2.17 -13.15 -8.40
C ARG A 3 2.13 -14.37 -9.33
N ARG A 4 1.39 -15.41 -8.94
CA ARG A 4 1.16 -16.62 -9.77
C ARG A 4 0.38 -16.34 -11.06
N VAL A 5 -0.61 -15.45 -11.00
CA VAL A 5 -1.44 -15.07 -12.15
C VAL A 5 -0.63 -14.21 -13.13
N LEU A 6 0.18 -13.27 -12.63
CA LEU A 6 1.07 -12.48 -13.47
C LEU A 6 2.10 -13.35 -14.19
N ARG A 7 2.77 -14.25 -13.45
CA ARG A 7 3.74 -15.20 -14.03
C ARG A 7 3.10 -16.10 -15.08
N PHE A 8 1.87 -16.58 -14.85
CA PHE A 8 1.14 -17.39 -15.82
C PHE A 8 0.92 -16.64 -17.13
N TRP A 9 0.41 -15.40 -17.07
CA TRP A 9 0.17 -14.60 -18.28
C TRP A 9 1.47 -14.20 -19.00
N THR A 10 2.54 -13.89 -18.26
CA THR A 10 3.86 -13.63 -18.87
C THR A 10 4.39 -14.86 -19.60
N TRP A 11 4.34 -16.03 -18.98
CA TRP A 11 4.77 -17.28 -19.63
C TRP A 11 3.90 -17.65 -20.83
N LEU A 12 2.60 -17.40 -20.77
CA LEU A 12 1.69 -17.65 -21.88
C LEU A 12 2.03 -16.77 -23.09
N ILE A 13 2.33 -15.49 -22.88
CA ILE A 13 2.71 -14.57 -23.97
C ILE A 13 4.07 -14.93 -24.55
N VAL A 14 5.04 -15.27 -23.70
CA VAL A 14 6.36 -15.76 -24.16
C VAL A 14 6.21 -17.07 -24.94
N ALA A 15 5.31 -17.97 -24.53
CA ALA A 15 5.05 -19.21 -25.25
C ALA A 15 4.37 -18.96 -26.60
N ILE A 16 3.40 -18.05 -26.68
CA ILE A 16 2.74 -17.67 -27.94
C ILE A 16 3.76 -17.03 -28.89
N ALA A 17 4.57 -16.06 -28.41
CA ALA A 17 5.60 -15.42 -29.22
C ALA A 17 6.70 -16.41 -29.64
N GLY A 18 7.08 -17.34 -28.77
CA GLY A 18 8.02 -18.42 -29.11
C GLY A 18 7.44 -19.36 -30.18
N PHE A 19 6.15 -19.68 -30.10
CA PHE A 19 5.46 -20.53 -31.06
C PHE A 19 5.33 -19.86 -32.43
N THR A 20 5.10 -18.55 -32.49
CA THR A 20 5.06 -17.81 -33.77
C THR A 20 6.43 -17.76 -34.44
N VAL A 21 7.49 -17.47 -33.68
CA VAL A 21 8.87 -17.44 -34.20
C VAL A 21 9.33 -18.83 -34.67
N LEU A 22 9.01 -19.88 -33.90
CA LEU A 22 9.30 -21.27 -34.30
C LEU A 22 8.44 -21.71 -35.49
N GLY A 23 7.21 -21.21 -35.60
CA GLY A 23 6.31 -21.43 -36.73
C GLY A 23 6.87 -20.86 -38.02
N ASP A 24 7.36 -19.62 -38.01
CA ASP A 24 8.02 -18.98 -39.16
C ASP A 24 9.32 -19.70 -39.54
N LEU A 25 10.16 -20.08 -38.56
CA LEU A 25 11.38 -20.86 -38.81
C LEU A 25 11.09 -22.26 -39.37
N ALA A 26 9.95 -22.84 -39.02
CA ALA A 26 9.51 -24.14 -39.53
C ALA A 26 8.82 -24.03 -40.90
N SER A 27 8.07 -22.95 -41.17
CA SER A 27 7.40 -22.69 -42.44
C SER A 27 8.39 -22.34 -43.54
N GLU A 28 9.47 -21.63 -43.22
CA GLU A 28 10.58 -21.35 -44.14
C GLU A 28 11.24 -22.67 -44.65
N ARG A 29 11.11 -23.75 -43.86
CA ARG A 29 11.63 -25.09 -44.18
C ARG A 29 10.64 -25.99 -44.93
N LEU A 30 9.34 -25.66 -44.93
CA LEU A 30 8.26 -26.41 -45.56
C LEU A 30 7.54 -25.47 -46.52
N HIS A 31 8.06 -25.38 -47.75
CA HIS A 31 7.40 -24.69 -48.85
C HIS A 31 5.94 -25.15 -48.94
N ASN A 32 5.00 -24.21 -48.82
CA ASN A 32 3.57 -24.36 -49.09
C ASN A 32 2.63 -24.68 -47.91
N THR A 33 2.48 -23.73 -46.98
CA THR A 33 1.21 -23.52 -46.28
C THR A 33 1.03 -22.02 -46.03
N ASP A 34 -0.16 -21.49 -46.33
CA ASP A 34 -0.65 -20.17 -45.91
C ASP A 34 -0.74 -20.14 -44.38
N VAL A 35 0.42 -20.03 -43.73
CA VAL A 35 0.52 -19.76 -42.30
C VAL A 35 0.11 -18.31 -42.13
N LEU A 36 -0.92 -18.09 -41.30
CA LEU A 36 -1.45 -16.79 -40.86
C LEU A 36 -0.53 -15.61 -41.24
N ASP A 37 -1.01 -14.72 -42.13
CA ASP A 37 -0.22 -13.58 -42.59
C ASP A 37 0.44 -12.88 -41.40
N ALA A 38 1.73 -12.56 -41.52
CA ALA A 38 2.52 -11.95 -40.43
C ALA A 38 1.83 -10.71 -39.83
N GLU A 39 1.02 -10.01 -40.62
CA GLU A 39 0.18 -8.89 -40.20
C GLU A 39 -0.90 -9.28 -39.17
N VAL A 40 -1.53 -10.45 -39.34
CA VAL A 40 -2.54 -10.99 -38.41
C VAL A 40 -1.88 -11.36 -37.08
N ILE A 41 -0.70 -11.99 -37.12
CA ILE A 41 0.08 -12.33 -35.92
C ILE A 41 0.50 -11.05 -35.19
N ALA A 42 1.02 -10.06 -35.91
CA ALA A 42 1.39 -8.76 -35.35
C ALA A 42 0.17 -8.06 -34.71
N GLY A 43 -1.00 -8.12 -35.36
CA GLY A 43 -2.26 -7.58 -34.83
C GLY A 43 -2.70 -8.24 -33.52
N ILE A 44 -2.61 -9.57 -33.42
CA ILE A 44 -2.93 -10.32 -32.18
C ILE A 44 -1.96 -9.93 -31.05
N LEU A 45 -0.66 -9.88 -31.34
CA LEU A 45 0.35 -9.50 -30.35
C LEU A 45 0.15 -8.06 -29.87
N ALA A 46 -0.16 -7.13 -30.78
CA ALA A 46 -0.47 -5.75 -30.44
C ALA A 46 -1.72 -5.65 -29.56
N ALA A 47 -2.78 -6.40 -29.87
CA ALA A 47 -4.00 -6.45 -29.05
C ALA A 47 -3.74 -6.99 -27.64
N LEU A 48 -2.94 -8.06 -27.51
CA LEU A 48 -2.54 -8.62 -26.22
C LEU A 48 -1.68 -7.62 -25.41
N ALA A 49 -0.72 -6.96 -26.06
CA ALA A 49 0.09 -5.93 -25.44
C ALA A 49 -0.75 -4.74 -24.95
N GLY A 50 -1.72 -4.30 -25.76
CA GLY A 50 -2.67 -3.25 -25.40
C GLY A 50 -3.55 -3.64 -24.20
N ALA A 51 -4.07 -4.87 -24.19
CA ALA A 51 -4.86 -5.39 -23.07
C ALA A 51 -4.04 -5.45 -21.78
N LEU A 52 -2.78 -5.91 -21.85
CA LEU A 52 -1.85 -5.88 -20.72
C LEU A 52 -1.58 -4.46 -20.24
N ALA A 53 -1.32 -3.53 -21.16
CA ALA A 53 -1.05 -2.14 -20.81
C ALA A 53 -2.22 -1.53 -20.04
N ILE A 54 -3.46 -1.78 -20.45
CA ILE A 54 -4.66 -1.36 -19.72
C ILE A 54 -4.72 -1.97 -18.32
N LEU A 55 -4.42 -3.28 -18.18
CA LEU A 55 -4.40 -3.94 -16.87
C LEU A 55 -3.31 -3.38 -15.95
N PHE A 56 -2.12 -3.10 -16.49
CA PHE A 56 -1.04 -2.46 -15.74
C PHE A 56 -1.41 -1.05 -15.31
N GLN A 57 -1.97 -0.26 -16.21
CA GLN A 57 -2.42 1.11 -15.93
C GLN A 57 -3.44 1.13 -14.78
N ARG A 58 -4.46 0.27 -14.84
CA ARG A 58 -5.45 0.12 -13.75
C ARG A 58 -4.80 -0.27 -12.43
N ARG A 59 -3.76 -1.13 -12.44
CA ARG A 59 -3.05 -1.51 -11.22
C ARG A 59 -2.25 -0.34 -10.65
N ILE A 60 -1.61 0.46 -11.50
CA ILE A 60 -0.85 1.64 -11.07
C ILE A 60 -1.79 2.65 -10.43
N GLU A 61 -2.91 2.97 -11.08
CA GLU A 61 -3.94 3.89 -10.57
C GLU A 61 -4.47 3.41 -9.21
N PHE A 62 -4.81 2.13 -9.09
CA PHE A 62 -5.25 1.54 -7.82
C PHE A 62 -4.22 1.69 -6.71
N VAL A 63 -2.94 1.37 -6.97
CA VAL A 63 -1.86 1.50 -5.97
C VAL A 63 -1.62 2.97 -5.60
N GLN A 64 -1.72 3.89 -6.56
CA GLN A 64 -1.62 5.33 -6.29
C GLN A 64 -2.78 5.82 -5.40
N SER A 65 -4.01 5.40 -5.69
CA SER A 65 -5.16 5.72 -4.83
C SER A 65 -4.98 5.15 -3.43
N LEU A 66 -4.46 3.91 -3.29
CA LEU A 66 -4.12 3.36 -1.97
C LEU A 66 -3.05 4.17 -1.25
N ARG A 67 -2.02 4.67 -1.92
CA ARG A 67 -1.02 5.54 -1.26
C ARG A 67 -1.65 6.82 -0.74
N SER A 68 -2.50 7.46 -1.53
CA SER A 68 -3.21 8.67 -1.10
C SER A 68 -4.08 8.42 0.14
N VAL A 69 -4.81 7.30 0.18
CA VAL A 69 -5.62 6.97 1.36
C VAL A 69 -4.79 6.56 2.57
N TRP A 70 -3.64 5.94 2.34
CA TRP A 70 -2.69 5.65 3.40
C TRP A 70 -2.20 6.93 4.09
N ASP A 71 -1.88 7.97 3.32
CA ASP A 71 -1.47 9.26 3.86
C ASP A 71 -2.59 9.88 4.70
N LEU A 72 -3.85 9.81 4.25
CA LEU A 72 -5.00 10.24 5.04
C LEU A 72 -5.13 9.48 6.37
N CYS A 73 -4.87 8.16 6.36
CA CYS A 73 -4.88 7.35 7.58
C CYS A 73 -3.76 7.75 8.53
N LEU A 74 -2.56 8.01 8.01
CA LEU A 74 -1.42 8.47 8.81
C LEU A 74 -1.70 9.83 9.45
N ASP A 75 -2.23 10.78 8.69
CA ASP A 75 -2.58 12.12 9.17
C ASP A 75 -3.65 12.07 10.27
N ALA A 76 -4.70 11.24 10.07
CA ALA A 76 -5.74 11.04 11.08
C ALA A 76 -5.15 10.44 12.37
N MET A 77 -4.33 9.39 12.25
CA MET A 77 -3.72 8.74 13.41
C MET A 77 -2.72 9.62 14.14
N ALA A 78 -1.97 10.45 13.43
CA ALA A 78 -1.07 11.42 14.04
C ALA A 78 -1.86 12.44 14.87
N GLU A 79 -2.97 12.98 14.36
CA GLU A 79 -3.82 13.92 15.09
C GLU A 79 -4.44 13.28 16.34
N ILE A 80 -4.98 12.06 16.19
CA ILE A 80 -5.55 11.28 17.30
C ILE A 80 -4.51 11.08 18.40
N ARG A 81 -3.28 10.68 18.05
CA ARG A 81 -2.18 10.54 19.02
C ARG A 81 -1.89 11.84 19.76
N VAL A 82 -1.86 12.96 19.05
CA VAL A 82 -1.61 14.28 19.65
C VAL A 82 -2.71 14.64 20.66
N ILE A 83 -3.98 14.35 20.35
CA ILE A 83 -5.12 14.54 21.26
C ILE A 83 -4.90 13.76 22.56
N TYR A 84 -4.55 12.48 22.49
CA TYR A 84 -4.37 11.63 23.68
C TYR A 84 -3.12 11.96 24.50
N LEU A 85 -2.09 12.57 23.89
CA LEU A 85 -0.89 13.01 24.59
C LEU A 85 -1.06 14.35 25.31
N ARG A 86 -2.06 15.15 24.93
CA ARG A 86 -2.31 16.46 25.54
C ARG A 86 -3.07 16.34 26.86
N SER A 87 -2.75 17.25 27.79
CA SER A 87 -3.45 17.36 29.07
C SER A 87 -4.89 17.85 28.92
N SER A 88 -5.12 18.78 27.98
CA SER A 88 -6.43 19.29 27.57
C SER A 88 -6.53 19.38 26.03
N VAL A 89 -7.74 19.22 25.51
CA VAL A 89 -8.05 19.18 24.07
C VAL A 89 -9.19 20.15 23.81
N SER A 90 -9.06 21.01 22.80
CA SER A 90 -10.16 21.90 22.39
C SER A 90 -11.16 21.16 21.51
N GLU A 91 -12.40 21.65 21.47
CA GLU A 91 -13.44 21.08 20.61
C GLU A 91 -13.01 21.08 19.13
N GLU A 92 -12.37 22.16 18.67
CA GLU A 92 -11.88 22.27 17.29
C GLU A 92 -10.83 21.20 16.96
N GLN A 93 -9.94 20.89 17.91
CA GLN A 93 -8.92 19.85 17.75
C GLN A 93 -9.57 18.47 17.63
N TYR A 94 -10.57 18.19 18.46
CA TYR A 94 -11.34 16.96 18.38
C TYR A 94 -12.05 16.83 17.03
N LEU A 95 -12.80 17.86 16.63
CA LEU A 95 -13.55 17.87 15.38
C LEU A 95 -12.62 17.72 14.17
N GLU A 96 -11.43 18.29 14.22
CA GLU A 96 -10.44 18.14 13.17
C GLU A 96 -9.92 16.70 13.06
N ALA A 97 -9.59 16.05 14.18
CA ALA A 97 -9.20 14.63 14.18
C ALA A 97 -10.33 13.73 13.68
N TYR A 98 -11.56 13.97 14.14
CA TYR A 98 -12.75 13.24 13.72
C TYR A 98 -13.01 13.40 12.22
N ARG A 99 -12.85 14.62 11.69
CA ARG A 99 -12.98 14.93 10.26
C ARG A 99 -11.91 14.22 9.43
N LYS A 100 -10.65 14.23 9.88
CA LYS A 100 -9.54 13.51 9.22
C LYS A 100 -9.80 12.01 9.19
N LEU A 101 -10.22 11.42 10.32
CA LEU A 101 -10.54 10.00 10.40
C LEU A 101 -11.72 9.61 9.50
N SER A 102 -12.78 10.42 9.50
CA SER A 102 -13.94 10.22 8.62
C SER A 102 -13.55 10.26 7.15
N ARG A 103 -12.71 11.24 6.76
CA ARG A 103 -12.16 11.33 5.41
C ARG A 103 -11.31 10.10 5.05
N ALA A 104 -10.50 9.58 5.98
CA ALA A 104 -9.75 8.36 5.76
C ALA A 104 -10.68 7.15 5.53
N ILE A 105 -11.73 7.00 6.35
CA ILE A 105 -12.73 5.92 6.21
C ILE A 105 -13.47 6.01 4.87
N ASP A 106 -13.88 7.21 4.44
CA ASP A 106 -14.59 7.38 3.17
C ASP A 106 -13.66 7.32 1.95
N GLY A 107 -12.40 7.72 2.10
CA GLY A 107 -11.36 7.47 1.11
C GLY A 107 -11.17 5.96 0.91
N MET A 108 -11.12 5.21 2.01
CA MET A 108 -11.09 3.76 1.98
C MET A 108 -12.35 3.19 1.32
N ARG A 109 -13.54 3.68 1.73
CA ARG A 109 -14.81 3.77 0.98
C ARG A 109 -14.62 3.64 -0.52
N SER A 110 -14.14 4.73 -1.08
CA SER A 110 -14.03 4.96 -2.51
C SER A 110 -13.12 3.94 -3.20
N VAL A 111 -11.95 3.65 -2.62
CA VAL A 111 -10.95 2.76 -3.25
C VAL A 111 -11.42 1.30 -3.29
N TYR A 112 -12.11 0.81 -2.25
CA TYR A 112 -12.55 -0.58 -2.17
C TYR A 112 -14.03 -0.81 -2.51
N ARG A 113 -14.82 0.23 -2.81
CA ARG A 113 -16.22 0.10 -3.27
C ARG A 113 -16.39 -0.81 -4.50
N ASN A 114 -15.31 -1.03 -5.25
CA ASN A 114 -15.27 -1.95 -6.38
C ASN A 114 -15.18 -3.45 -5.98
N VAL A 115 -15.05 -3.76 -4.68
CA VAL A 115 -15.10 -5.13 -4.16
C VAL A 115 -16.57 -5.41 -3.81
N GLY A 116 -17.33 -5.86 -4.81
CA GLY A 116 -18.79 -5.97 -4.73
C GLY A 116 -19.29 -6.66 -3.46
N GLU A 117 -20.03 -5.91 -2.64
CA GLU A 117 -20.89 -6.44 -1.61
C GLU A 117 -21.96 -7.28 -2.32
N THR A 118 -21.90 -8.61 -2.15
CA THR A 118 -23.00 -9.47 -2.62
C THR A 118 -23.99 -9.66 -1.48
N PRO A 119 -25.28 -9.93 -1.74
CA PRO A 119 -26.25 -10.23 -0.69
C PRO A 119 -25.85 -11.40 0.23
N ARG A 120 -24.89 -12.24 -0.20
CA ARG A 120 -24.32 -13.36 0.56
C ARG A 120 -22.98 -13.05 1.22
N HIS A 121 -22.31 -11.98 0.82
CA HIS A 121 -21.03 -11.52 1.35
C HIS A 121 -21.09 -10.01 1.57
N ILE A 122 -21.82 -9.60 2.60
CA ILE A 122 -21.57 -8.34 3.29
C ILE A 122 -20.32 -8.62 4.14
N GLY A 123 -19.16 -8.65 3.48
CA GLY A 123 -17.90 -8.82 4.18
C GLY A 123 -17.71 -7.63 5.11
N LEU A 124 -17.25 -7.87 6.34
CA LEU A 124 -16.69 -6.80 7.15
C LEU A 124 -15.71 -6.04 6.25
N TYR A 125 -15.91 -4.72 6.15
CA TYR A 125 -15.03 -3.85 5.40
C TYR A 125 -13.58 -4.21 5.76
N PRO A 126 -12.65 -4.39 4.80
CA PRO A 126 -11.30 -4.92 5.07
C PRO A 126 -10.51 -4.12 6.11
N PHE A 127 -11.06 -2.99 6.56
CA PHE A 127 -10.51 -2.02 7.47
C PHE A 127 -11.52 -1.59 8.55
N ALA A 128 -12.35 -2.52 9.03
CA ALA A 128 -13.23 -2.33 10.19
C ALA A 128 -12.53 -1.70 11.40
N MET A 129 -11.22 -1.95 11.54
CA MET A 129 -10.37 -1.34 12.57
C MET A 129 -10.37 0.20 12.55
N LEU A 130 -10.49 0.85 11.38
CA LEU A 130 -10.64 2.31 11.32
C LEU A 130 -12.00 2.78 11.85
N HIS A 131 -13.04 1.98 11.64
CA HIS A 131 -14.35 2.22 12.23
C HIS A 131 -14.31 2.03 13.74
N ASP A 132 -13.62 1.00 14.22
CA ASP A 132 -13.46 0.75 15.66
C ASP A 132 -12.68 1.89 16.33
N ILE A 133 -11.64 2.42 15.67
CA ILE A 133 -10.93 3.64 16.12
C ILE A 133 -11.88 4.84 16.18
N ARG A 134 -12.79 4.99 15.20
CA ARG A 134 -13.78 6.07 15.22
C ARG A 134 -14.76 5.92 16.38
N VAL A 135 -15.28 4.72 16.61
CA VAL A 135 -16.17 4.44 17.74
C VAL A 135 -15.46 4.70 19.08
N ALA A 136 -14.19 4.32 19.20
CA ALA A 136 -13.38 4.64 20.37
C ALA A 136 -13.24 6.15 20.57
N LEU A 137 -13.01 6.92 19.49
CA LEU A 137 -12.90 8.38 19.51
C LEU A 137 -14.23 9.08 19.84
N GLU A 138 -15.36 8.60 19.33
CA GLU A 138 -16.71 9.11 19.63
C GLU A 138 -17.07 8.87 21.10
N ASN A 139 -16.83 7.66 21.59
CA ASN A 139 -17.03 7.31 23.00
C ASN A 139 -16.13 8.15 23.93
N ASP A 140 -14.97 8.58 23.44
CA ASP A 140 -14.04 9.41 24.19
C ASP A 140 -14.41 10.89 24.19
N TYR A 141 -15.04 11.45 23.16
CA TYR A 141 -15.58 12.83 23.25
C TYR A 141 -16.62 12.96 24.37
N VAL A 142 -17.48 11.95 24.49
CA VAL A 142 -18.45 11.85 25.60
C VAL A 142 -17.72 11.74 26.94
N ALA A 143 -16.52 11.16 27.00
CA ALA A 143 -15.74 10.98 28.22
C ALA A 143 -14.70 12.09 28.51
N GLN A 144 -14.24 12.83 27.50
CA GLN A 144 -13.22 13.89 27.58
C GLN A 144 -13.76 15.16 28.23
N ILE A 145 -15.09 15.35 28.24
CA ILE A 145 -15.75 16.31 29.13
C ILE A 145 -15.55 15.90 30.61
N PHE A 146 -15.27 14.62 30.93
CA PHE A 146 -15.31 14.04 32.27
C PHE A 146 -14.01 13.34 32.74
N GLY A 147 -12.84 13.96 32.48
CA GLY A 147 -11.78 14.07 33.49
C GLY A 147 -11.17 12.82 34.16
N ASP A 148 -10.78 11.77 33.42
CA ASP A 148 -9.98 10.68 33.99
C ASP A 148 -8.80 10.29 33.08
N ALA A 149 -7.57 10.47 33.59
CA ALA A 149 -6.34 10.10 32.89
C ALA A 149 -6.22 8.59 32.63
N ALA A 150 -6.77 7.75 33.50
CA ALA A 150 -6.74 6.30 33.35
C ALA A 150 -7.66 5.81 32.21
N LYS A 151 -8.80 6.48 32.00
CA LYS A 151 -9.69 6.18 30.87
C LYS A 151 -9.06 6.59 29.55
N ARG A 152 -8.42 7.77 29.50
CA ARG A 152 -7.69 8.22 28.30
C ARG A 152 -6.56 7.26 27.90
N SER A 153 -5.78 6.77 28.86
CA SER A 153 -4.70 5.83 28.56
C SER A 153 -5.22 4.46 28.10
N ALA A 154 -6.32 3.97 28.67
CA ALA A 154 -6.97 2.73 28.24
C ALA A 154 -7.51 2.84 26.79
N ARG A 155 -8.11 3.98 26.42
CA ARG A 155 -8.59 4.24 25.05
C ARG A 155 -7.47 4.38 24.05
N MET A 156 -6.40 5.07 24.44
CA MET A 156 -5.20 5.13 23.61
C MET A 156 -4.62 3.74 23.36
N ALA A 157 -4.61 2.86 24.37
CA ALA A 157 -4.18 1.48 24.20
C ALA A 157 -5.08 0.66 23.26
N GLU A 158 -6.40 0.90 23.29
CA GLU A 158 -7.35 0.30 22.34
C GLU A 158 -7.04 0.74 20.89
N ILE A 159 -6.86 2.05 20.67
CA ILE A 159 -6.52 2.63 19.37
C ILE A 159 -5.16 2.11 18.86
N GLU A 160 -4.14 2.09 19.73
CA GLU A 160 -2.81 1.54 19.42
C GLU A 160 -2.83 0.02 19.23
N GLY A 161 -3.84 -0.69 19.74
CA GLY A 161 -4.06 -2.12 19.45
C GLY A 161 -4.59 -2.33 18.04
N GLN A 162 -5.54 -1.50 17.61
CA GLN A 162 -6.18 -1.60 16.28
C GLN A 162 -5.25 -1.16 15.15
N TRP A 163 -4.43 -0.14 15.39
CA TRP A 163 -3.61 0.46 14.34
C TRP A 163 -2.59 -0.52 13.71
N PRO A 164 -1.74 -1.26 14.44
CA PRO A 164 -0.82 -2.24 13.87
C PRO A 164 -1.53 -3.33 13.07
N LEU A 165 -2.69 -3.80 13.52
CA LEU A 165 -3.49 -4.80 12.82
C LEU A 165 -3.98 -4.27 11.46
N PHE A 166 -4.41 -3.00 11.41
CA PHE A 166 -4.73 -2.31 10.17
C PHE A 166 -3.50 -2.22 9.26
N ARG A 167 -2.37 -1.77 9.80
CA ARG A 167 -1.14 -1.58 9.02
C ARG A 167 -0.66 -2.87 8.36
N VAL A 168 -0.65 -3.99 9.07
CA VAL A 168 -0.18 -5.26 8.50
C VAL A 168 -1.04 -5.69 7.30
N ARG A 169 -2.36 -5.55 7.41
CA ARG A 169 -3.28 -5.89 6.31
C ARG A 169 -3.18 -4.90 5.15
N TYR A 170 -3.08 -3.62 5.47
CA TYR A 170 -3.01 -2.55 4.47
C TYR A 170 -1.71 -2.58 3.67
N LEU A 171 -0.57 -2.70 4.36
CA LEU A 171 0.74 -2.71 3.73
C LEU A 171 0.97 -3.92 2.84
N ALA A 172 0.25 -5.03 3.08
CA ALA A 172 0.26 -6.17 2.19
C ALA A 172 -0.27 -5.81 0.78
N GLU A 173 -1.24 -4.90 0.67
CA GLU A 173 -1.78 -4.45 -0.62
C GLU A 173 -0.81 -3.53 -1.38
N LEU A 174 0.07 -2.84 -0.64
CA LEU A 174 1.08 -1.94 -1.18
C LEU A 174 2.35 -2.66 -1.66
N GLU A 175 2.41 -4.01 -1.68
CA GLU A 175 3.56 -4.87 -2.05
C GLU A 175 4.79 -4.09 -2.55
N THR A 176 5.64 -3.64 -1.62
CA THR A 176 6.93 -3.02 -1.97
C THR A 176 7.98 -4.13 -2.01
N PRO A 177 8.88 -4.18 -3.02
CA PRO A 177 10.05 -5.05 -2.95
C PRO A 177 10.83 -4.74 -1.67
N GLU A 178 11.39 -5.78 -1.04
CA GLU A 178 12.24 -5.60 0.12
C GLU A 178 13.41 -4.69 -0.27
N PRO A 179 13.72 -3.63 0.51
CA PRO A 179 14.81 -2.74 0.16
C PRO A 179 16.13 -3.52 0.12
N ASP A 180 16.87 -3.40 -0.99
CA ASP A 180 18.18 -4.06 -1.18
C ASP A 180 19.26 -3.57 -0.18
N ARG A 181 18.94 -2.55 0.60
CA ARG A 181 19.83 -1.93 1.59
C ARG A 181 19.20 -2.02 2.96
N TYR A 182 19.96 -2.56 3.90
CA TYR A 182 19.58 -2.59 5.31
C TYR A 182 19.33 -1.17 5.84
N VAL A 183 18.17 -0.98 6.46
CA VAL A 183 17.88 0.20 7.27
C VAL A 183 18.58 0.02 8.61
N ILE A 184 19.57 0.86 8.87
CA ILE A 184 20.33 0.83 10.11
C ILE A 184 19.44 1.43 11.19
N LYS A 185 19.14 0.66 12.24
CA LYS A 185 18.41 1.18 13.40
C LYS A 185 19.28 2.23 14.11
N ASN A 186 18.65 3.27 14.66
CA ASN A 186 19.35 4.24 15.51
C ASN A 186 20.17 3.49 16.59
N HIS A 187 21.41 3.95 16.82
CA HIS A 187 22.45 3.31 17.65
C HIS A 187 23.14 2.05 17.10
N GLN A 188 22.87 1.67 15.85
CA GLN A 188 23.70 0.69 15.14
C GLN A 188 24.65 1.40 14.17
N THR A 189 25.92 1.02 14.17
CA THR A 189 26.93 1.58 13.26
C THR A 189 26.85 0.83 11.93
N ASP A 190 26.76 1.57 10.80
CA ASP A 190 26.89 0.98 9.47
C ASP A 190 28.18 0.17 9.40
N GLN A 191 28.12 -1.09 8.97
CA GLN A 191 29.31 -1.90 8.76
C GLN A 191 30.24 -1.28 7.71
N ARG A 192 29.72 -0.46 6.78
CA ARG A 192 30.53 0.35 5.85
C ARG A 192 31.27 1.51 6.53
N MET A 193 30.73 2.06 7.62
CA MET A 193 31.46 3.06 8.40
C MET A 193 32.60 2.45 9.24
N ARG A 194 32.59 1.13 9.49
CA ARG A 194 33.71 0.45 10.17
C ARG A 194 34.98 0.39 9.31
N GLY A 195 34.85 0.41 7.98
CA GLY A 195 35.98 0.52 7.05
C GLY A 195 36.49 1.96 6.80
N MET A 196 35.71 2.97 7.22
CA MET A 196 36.09 4.39 7.13
C MET A 196 36.80 4.92 8.39
N GLY A 197 37.20 4.03 9.30
CA GLY A 197 37.96 4.32 10.52
C GLY A 197 39.36 4.91 10.32
N GLY A 198 39.73 5.32 9.10
CA GLY A 198 40.91 6.10 8.78
C GLY A 198 40.72 7.63 8.84
N MET A 199 39.50 8.16 8.99
CA MET A 199 39.25 9.60 9.10
C MET A 199 38.74 10.03 10.48
N ALA A 200 39.32 9.47 11.55
CA ALA A 200 39.10 9.93 12.92
C ALA A 200 39.79 11.29 13.24
N GLY A 201 40.44 11.94 12.26
CA GLY A 201 41.18 13.19 12.44
C GLY A 201 40.40 14.50 12.25
N LEU A 202 39.14 14.47 11.77
CA LEU A 202 38.42 15.70 11.39
C LEU A 202 37.46 16.26 12.45
N ARG A 203 37.35 15.61 13.63
CA ARG A 203 36.48 16.10 14.73
C ARG A 203 37.14 17.15 15.63
N SER A 204 38.42 17.48 15.45
CA SER A 204 39.11 18.51 16.23
C SER A 204 39.01 19.93 15.64
N LEU A 205 38.48 20.09 14.43
CA LEU A 205 38.41 21.40 13.73
C LEU A 205 37.13 22.22 13.98
N TRP A 206 36.16 21.68 14.72
CA TRP A 206 34.90 22.38 15.05
C TRP A 206 34.76 22.71 16.55
N ARG A 207 35.88 22.75 17.28
CA ARG A 207 35.97 23.39 18.61
C ARG A 207 36.99 24.53 18.55
N LYS A 208 36.57 25.66 17.97
CA LYS A 208 36.97 27.00 18.39
C LYS A 208 35.77 27.91 18.20
#